data_AF-A0A4D7ASP2-F1
#
_entry.id   AF-A0A4D7ASP2-F1
#
_cell.length_a   1.000
_cell.length_b   1.000
_cell.length_c   1.000
_cell.angle_alpha   90.00
_cell.angle_beta   90.00
_cell.angle_gamma   90.00
#
_symmetry.space_group_name_H-M   'P 1'
#
loop_
_entity.id
_entity.type
_entity.pdbx_description
1 polymer ?
#
loop_
_entity_poly.entity_id
_entity_poly.type
_entity_poly.pdbx_seq_one_letter_code
_entity_poly.pdbx_strand_id
1 'polypeptide(L)'
;MKKHWYDYLWIASLLYLLLGFFNILFAWLGLLCFFIPLIISVVSGTKSYCNRYCGRGQLFGLLGGRFGLSRRKDIPKWMKSKAFRYGFLAFFFAMFFLMLWNTYLVFAGVRDLGQAVTLLWTFKLPWNWAYHGTLFHPGVAQFAFGFYGVMLTSTVLGLITMVLFKPRSWCVYCPMGTMTQLICKARNSRT
;
A
#
# COMPACT_ATOMS: atom_id res chain seq x y z
N MET A 1 7.12 -28.93 7.21
CA MET A 1 7.65 -27.55 7.36
C MET A 1 6.82 -26.82 8.42
N LYS A 2 7.42 -26.39 9.54
CA LYS A 2 6.72 -25.62 10.59
C LYS A 2 6.35 -24.24 10.03
N LYS A 3 5.05 -23.95 9.90
CA LYS A 3 4.57 -22.61 9.52
C LYS A 3 4.78 -21.68 10.71
N HIS A 4 5.43 -20.55 10.50
CA HIS A 4 5.66 -19.59 11.57
C HIS A 4 4.50 -18.58 11.62
N TRP A 5 4.27 -17.95 12.78
CA TRP A 5 3.18 -16.98 12.97
C TRP A 5 3.15 -15.86 11.92
N TYR A 6 4.32 -15.38 11.50
CA TYR A 6 4.44 -14.34 10.49
C TYR A 6 4.10 -14.79 9.06
N ASP A 7 3.98 -16.09 8.78
CA ASP A 7 3.52 -16.60 7.47
C ASP A 7 2.01 -16.37 7.25
N TYR A 8 1.29 -15.88 8.27
CA TYR A 8 -0.14 -15.56 8.22
C TYR A 8 -0.44 -14.06 8.12
N LEU A 9 0.58 -13.19 8.00
CA LEU A 9 0.39 -11.73 7.88
C LEU A 9 -0.36 -11.32 6.60
N TRP A 10 -0.41 -12.19 5.59
CA TRP A 10 -1.29 -12.00 4.42
C TRP A 10 -2.78 -12.05 4.78
N ILE A 11 -3.18 -12.84 5.78
CA ILE A 11 -4.57 -12.92 6.26
C ILE A 11 -4.96 -11.59 6.87
N ALA A 12 -4.11 -11.03 7.74
CA ALA A 12 -4.31 -9.70 8.31
C ALA A 12 -4.42 -8.63 7.21
N SER A 13 -3.62 -8.77 6.13
CA SER A 13 -3.66 -7.85 5.00
C SER A 13 -4.94 -7.91 4.18
N LEU A 14 -5.41 -9.13 3.91
CA LEU A 14 -6.68 -9.35 3.23
C LEU A 14 -7.85 -8.86 4.10
N LEU A 15 -7.79 -9.16 5.40
CA LEU A 15 -8.82 -8.85 6.37
C LEU A 15 -9.05 -7.34 6.45
N TYR A 16 -8.02 -6.51 6.65
CA TYR A 16 -8.24 -5.05 6.71
C TYR A 16 -8.69 -4.46 5.36
N LEU A 17 -8.28 -5.04 4.21
CA LEU A 17 -8.75 -4.58 2.89
C LEU A 17 -10.25 -4.87 2.69
N LEU A 18 -10.70 -6.05 3.12
CA LEU A 18 -12.11 -6.44 3.09
C LEU A 18 -12.91 -5.61 4.09
N LEU A 19 -12.43 -5.46 5.33
CA LEU A 19 -13.07 -4.61 6.34
C LEU A 19 -13.18 -3.16 5.88
N GLY A 20 -12.16 -2.60 5.22
CA GLY A 20 -12.20 -1.24 4.65
C GLY A 20 -13.22 -1.07 3.53
N PHE A 21 -13.60 -2.16 2.84
CA PHE A 21 -14.66 -2.15 1.82
C PHE A 21 -16.06 -2.05 2.45
N PHE A 22 -16.26 -2.69 3.61
CA PHE A 22 -17.52 -2.59 4.35
C PHE A 22 -17.57 -1.31 5.19
N ASN A 23 -16.53 -0.99 5.94
CA ASN A 23 -16.46 0.22 6.77
C ASN A 23 -15.10 0.91 6.58
N ILE A 24 -15.16 2.11 6.01
CA ILE A 24 -13.97 2.85 5.60
C ILE A 24 -13.03 3.18 6.77
N LEU A 25 -13.54 3.28 8.00
CA LEU A 25 -12.71 3.60 9.18
C LEU A 25 -11.64 2.55 9.47
N PHE A 26 -11.85 1.30 9.04
CA PHE A 26 -10.82 0.27 9.20
C PHE A 26 -9.58 0.53 8.34
N ALA A 27 -9.63 1.46 7.37
CA ALA A 27 -8.46 1.90 6.62
C ALA A 27 -7.34 2.44 7.54
N TRP A 28 -7.68 2.98 8.72
CA TRP A 28 -6.72 3.42 9.73
C TRP A 28 -5.82 2.28 10.24
N LEU A 29 -6.32 1.04 10.32
CA LEU A 29 -5.50 -0.12 10.66
C LEU A 29 -4.41 -0.37 9.61
N GLY A 30 -4.67 0.00 8.35
CA GLY A 30 -3.70 -0.05 7.27
C GLY A 30 -2.49 0.88 7.48
N LEU A 31 -2.59 1.92 8.32
CA LEU A 31 -1.43 2.76 8.64
C LEU A 31 -0.34 1.98 9.38
N LEU A 32 -0.72 0.99 10.20
CA LEU A 32 0.24 0.13 10.87
C LEU A 32 1.16 -0.57 9.85
N CYS A 33 0.59 -1.07 8.74
CA CYS A 33 1.39 -1.73 7.71
C CYS A 33 2.29 -0.76 6.91
N PHE A 34 2.02 0.55 6.98
CA PHE A 34 2.82 1.60 6.37
C PHE A 34 3.96 2.05 7.29
N PHE A 35 3.69 2.24 8.58
CA PHE A 35 4.68 2.75 9.54
C PHE A 35 5.65 1.67 10.04
N ILE A 36 5.18 0.44 10.29
CA ILE A 36 6.03 -0.65 10.78
C ILE A 36 7.29 -0.87 9.90
N PRO A 37 7.20 -1.00 8.56
CA PRO A 37 8.40 -1.15 7.73
C PRO A 37 9.37 0.01 7.85
N LEU A 38 8.86 1.24 7.94
CA LEU A 38 9.68 2.44 8.05
C LEU A 38 10.42 2.47 9.39
N ILE A 39 9.71 2.24 10.50
CA ILE A 39 10.30 2.17 11.85
C ILE A 39 11.37 1.08 11.90
N ILE A 40 11.09 -0.12 11.41
CA ILE A 40 12.06 -1.22 11.38
C ILE A 40 13.28 -0.84 10.52
N SER A 41 13.09 -0.21 9.37
CA SER A 41 14.22 0.21 8.52
C SER A 41 15.08 1.28 9.19
N VAL A 42 14.47 2.20 9.95
CA VAL A 42 15.18 3.23 10.72
C VAL A 42 15.95 2.62 11.88
N VAL A 43 15.32 1.76 12.69
CA VAL A 43 15.90 1.20 13.93
C VAL A 43 16.86 0.04 13.68
N SER A 44 16.55 -0.86 12.74
CA SER A 44 17.41 -2.03 12.44
C SER A 44 18.36 -1.82 11.26
N GLY A 45 18.11 -0.84 10.38
CA GLY A 45 18.91 -0.65 9.18
C GLY A 45 18.72 -1.75 8.14
N THR A 46 17.76 -2.65 8.33
CA THR A 46 17.51 -3.79 7.45
C THR A 46 16.17 -3.70 6.73
N LYS A 47 16.08 -4.37 5.57
CA LYS A 47 14.81 -4.55 4.82
C LYS A 47 14.03 -5.79 5.26
N SER A 48 14.22 -6.24 6.50
CA SER A 48 13.64 -7.49 7.00
C SER A 48 12.12 -7.52 6.84
N TYR A 49 11.44 -6.39 7.08
CA TYR A 49 10.00 -6.27 6.89
C TYR A 49 9.57 -6.54 5.45
N CYS A 50 10.12 -5.81 4.48
CA CYS A 50 9.74 -5.96 3.08
C CYS A 50 10.07 -7.36 2.52
N ASN A 51 11.14 -7.99 3.02
CA ASN A 51 11.58 -9.30 2.54
C ASN A 51 10.77 -10.47 3.12
N ARG A 52 10.40 -10.40 4.41
CA ARG A 52 9.85 -11.55 5.14
C ARG A 52 8.49 -11.33 5.77
N TYR A 53 8.21 -10.13 6.26
CA TYR A 53 6.98 -9.82 7.03
C TYR A 53 5.90 -9.09 6.23
N CYS A 54 6.19 -8.66 5.01
CA CYS A 54 5.23 -7.92 4.20
C CYS A 54 4.02 -8.79 3.81
N GLY A 55 2.89 -8.61 4.49
CA GLY A 55 1.68 -9.41 4.30
C GLY A 55 1.14 -9.39 2.86
N ARG A 56 1.18 -8.24 2.18
CA ARG A 56 0.84 -8.17 0.74
C ARG A 56 1.82 -8.91 -0.17
N GLY A 57 3.12 -8.90 0.16
CA GLY A 57 4.14 -9.63 -0.60
C GLY A 57 3.99 -11.14 -0.42
N GLN A 58 3.57 -11.58 0.76
CA GLN A 58 3.17 -12.96 1.04
C GLN A 58 1.89 -13.33 0.28
N LEU A 59 0.89 -12.45 0.24
CA LEU A 59 -0.35 -12.64 -0.51
C LEU A 59 -0.07 -12.87 -2.00
N PHE A 60 0.73 -12.01 -2.65
CA PHE A 60 1.10 -12.19 -4.05
C PHE A 60 1.98 -13.44 -4.28
N GLY A 61 2.85 -13.78 -3.32
CA GLY A 61 3.63 -15.01 -3.36
C GLY A 61 2.76 -16.27 -3.28
N LEU A 62 1.71 -16.26 -2.47
CA LEU A 62 0.76 -17.36 -2.32
C LEU A 62 -0.12 -17.49 -3.57
N LEU A 63 -0.71 -16.37 -4.05
CA LEU A 63 -1.57 -16.33 -5.24
C LEU A 63 -0.81 -16.67 -6.52
N GLY A 64 0.33 -16.03 -6.78
CA GLY A 64 1.11 -16.30 -7.99
C GLY A 64 1.91 -17.60 -7.92
N GLY A 65 2.29 -18.03 -6.72
CA GLY A 65 3.10 -19.24 -6.52
C GLY A 65 2.25 -20.51 -6.44
N ARG A 66 1.42 -20.61 -5.40
CA ARG A 66 0.64 -21.83 -5.06
C ARG A 66 -0.62 -21.97 -5.92
N PHE A 67 -1.32 -20.87 -6.19
CA PHE A 67 -2.50 -20.89 -7.07
C PHE A 67 -2.16 -20.77 -8.57
N GLY A 68 -0.89 -20.58 -8.91
CA GLY A 68 -0.43 -20.57 -10.31
C GLY A 68 -0.95 -19.40 -11.16
N LEU A 69 -1.55 -18.37 -10.55
CA LEU A 69 -2.16 -17.22 -11.24
C LEU A 69 -1.15 -16.27 -11.92
N SER A 70 0.13 -16.63 -11.92
CA SER A 70 1.23 -15.80 -12.44
C SER A 70 1.86 -16.46 -13.66
N ARG A 71 2.07 -15.69 -14.73
CA ARG A 71 2.77 -16.14 -15.95
C ARG A 71 4.26 -16.41 -15.73
N ARG A 72 4.79 -16.18 -14.52
CA ARG A 72 6.19 -16.36 -14.09
C ARG A 72 7.24 -15.68 -14.98
N LYS A 73 6.81 -14.81 -15.89
CA LYS A 73 7.66 -14.05 -16.82
C LYS A 73 8.49 -13.02 -16.06
N ASP A 74 9.75 -12.86 -16.47
CA ASP A 74 10.61 -11.84 -15.90
C ASP A 74 10.10 -10.43 -16.19
N ILE A 75 10.25 -9.56 -15.18
CA ILE A 75 9.87 -8.16 -15.27
C ILE A 75 10.82 -7.45 -16.27
N PRO A 76 10.31 -6.58 -17.15
CA PRO A 76 11.14 -5.85 -18.10
C PRO A 76 12.22 -5.02 -17.39
N LYS A 77 13.39 -4.90 -18.03
CA LYS A 77 14.58 -4.23 -17.46
C LYS A 77 14.28 -2.76 -17.09
N TRP A 78 13.43 -2.08 -17.86
CA TRP A 78 13.03 -0.69 -17.59
C TRP A 78 12.30 -0.52 -16.25
N MET A 79 11.39 -1.43 -15.87
CA MET A 79 10.71 -1.37 -14.56
C MET A 79 11.66 -1.66 -13.38
N LYS A 80 12.80 -2.32 -13.64
CA LYS A 80 13.84 -2.53 -12.63
C LYS A 80 14.77 -1.32 -12.49
N SER A 81 14.75 -0.38 -13.44
CA SER A 81 15.66 0.78 -13.48
C SER A 81 15.45 1.72 -12.29
N LYS A 82 16.51 2.44 -11.92
CA LYS A 82 16.44 3.47 -10.87
C LYS A 82 15.45 4.57 -11.24
N ALA A 83 15.46 5.01 -12.50
CA ALA A 83 14.57 6.05 -13.01
C ALA A 83 13.09 5.69 -12.79
N PHE A 84 12.68 4.47 -13.17
CA PHE A 84 11.30 4.03 -12.97
C PHE A 84 10.93 3.93 -11.48
N ARG A 85 11.81 3.38 -10.63
CA ARG A 85 11.54 3.27 -9.19
C ARG A 85 11.38 4.62 -8.50
N TYR A 86 12.25 5.59 -8.82
CA TYR A 86 12.18 6.93 -8.26
C TYR A 86 11.01 7.74 -8.84
N GLY A 87 10.74 7.61 -10.14
CA GLY A 87 9.57 8.22 -10.77
C GLY A 87 8.27 7.69 -10.18
N PHE A 88 8.15 6.38 -10.00
CA PHE A 88 6.98 5.78 -9.37
C PHE A 88 6.84 6.16 -7.89
N LEU A 89 7.97 6.27 -7.16
CA LEU A 89 7.97 6.76 -5.79
C LEU A 89 7.49 8.22 -5.71
N ALA A 90 7.97 9.09 -6.60
CA ALA A 90 7.54 10.49 -6.68
C ALA A 90 6.05 10.60 -7.02
N PHE A 91 5.57 9.83 -8.00
CA PHE A 91 4.15 9.73 -8.33
C PHE A 91 3.31 9.31 -7.12
N PHE A 92 3.74 8.28 -6.40
CA PHE A 92 3.03 7.80 -5.21
C PHE A 92 3.03 8.84 -4.08
N PHE A 93 4.14 9.55 -3.86
CA PHE A 93 4.20 10.64 -2.89
C PHE A 93 3.31 11.81 -3.28
N ALA A 94 3.27 12.21 -4.55
CA ALA A 94 2.36 13.25 -5.02
C ALA A 94 0.91 12.86 -4.70
N MET A 95 0.52 11.62 -4.99
CA MET A 95 -0.82 11.12 -4.66
C MET A 95 -1.10 11.13 -3.15
N PHE A 96 -0.11 10.75 -2.33
CA PHE A 96 -0.22 10.76 -0.87
C PHE A 96 -0.32 12.19 -0.30
N PHE A 97 0.47 13.15 -0.79
CA PHE A 97 0.42 14.53 -0.34
C PHE A 97 -0.87 15.23 -0.79
N LEU A 98 -1.35 14.97 -2.01
CA LEU A 98 -2.65 15.47 -2.48
C LEU A 98 -3.79 14.95 -1.59
N MET A 99 -3.73 13.68 -1.18
CA MET A 99 -4.69 13.09 -0.24
C MET A 99 -4.67 13.80 1.12
N LEU A 100 -3.48 14.04 1.68
CA LEU A 100 -3.33 14.79 2.94
C LEU A 100 -3.84 16.23 2.80
N TRP A 101 -3.55 16.90 1.69
CA TRP A 101 -4.03 18.25 1.41
C TRP A 101 -5.55 18.30 1.32
N ASN A 102 -6.17 17.37 0.61
CA ASN A 102 -7.63 17.27 0.53
C ASN A 102 -8.25 17.00 1.90
N THR A 103 -7.62 16.15 2.70
CA THR A 103 -8.04 15.88 4.09
C THR A 103 -7.97 17.14 4.94
N TYR A 104 -6.87 17.89 4.82
CA TYR A 104 -6.69 19.17 5.51
C TYR A 104 -7.75 20.21 5.12
N LEU A 105 -8.10 20.32 3.83
CA LEU A 105 -9.15 21.22 3.36
C LEU A 105 -10.54 20.88 3.94
N VAL A 106 -10.83 19.60 4.15
CA VAL A 106 -12.06 19.16 4.83
C VAL A 106 -12.00 19.47 6.33
N PHE A 107 -10.83 19.37 6.96
CA PHE A 107 -10.64 19.84 8.34
C PHE A 107 -10.80 21.36 8.48
N ALA A 108 -10.37 22.12 7.47
CA ALA A 108 -10.51 23.58 7.43
C ALA A 108 -11.93 24.05 7.05
N GLY A 109 -12.87 23.13 6.77
CA GLY A 109 -14.24 23.46 6.38
C GLY A 109 -14.38 24.06 4.97
N VAL A 110 -13.32 24.03 4.15
CA VAL A 110 -13.28 24.63 2.80
C VAL A 110 -13.84 23.68 1.74
N ARG A 111 -13.85 22.37 2.01
CA ARG A 111 -14.40 21.34 1.11
C ARG A 111 -15.36 20.41 1.85
N ASP A 112 -16.45 20.07 1.19
CA ASP A 112 -17.37 19.01 1.62
C ASP A 112 -16.76 17.62 1.48
N LEU A 113 -17.35 16.66 2.19
CA LEU A 113 -16.85 15.29 2.30
C LEU A 113 -16.99 14.55 0.97
N GLY A 114 -15.87 14.19 0.35
CA GLY A 114 -15.84 13.39 -0.87
C GLY A 114 -15.97 11.91 -0.55
N GLN A 115 -17.20 11.38 -0.49
CA GLN A 115 -17.50 9.96 -0.23
C GLN A 115 -17.18 9.01 -1.42
N ALA A 116 -16.12 9.28 -2.18
CA ALA A 116 -15.76 8.47 -3.35
C ALA A 116 -14.30 8.03 -3.27
N VAL A 117 -14.07 6.71 -3.22
CA VAL A 117 -12.72 6.15 -3.38
C VAL A 117 -12.34 6.19 -4.85
N THR A 118 -11.31 6.95 -5.18
CA THR A 118 -10.74 7.01 -6.53
C THR A 118 -9.60 6.02 -6.70
N LEU A 119 -9.69 5.16 -7.70
CA LEU A 119 -8.62 4.28 -8.15
C LEU A 119 -7.77 5.01 -9.19
N LEU A 120 -6.46 5.10 -8.96
CA LEU A 120 -5.52 5.90 -9.79
C LEU A 120 -5.97 7.35 -10.02
N TRP A 121 -6.77 7.94 -9.12
CA TRP A 121 -7.36 9.28 -9.26
C TRP A 121 -8.44 9.42 -10.37
N THR A 122 -8.47 8.55 -11.37
CA THR A 122 -9.35 8.67 -12.54
C THR A 122 -10.65 7.87 -12.41
N PHE A 123 -10.62 6.73 -11.72
CA PHE A 123 -11.76 5.82 -11.66
C PHE A 123 -12.43 5.90 -10.30
N LYS A 124 -13.57 6.58 -10.22
CA LYS A 124 -14.43 6.55 -9.01
C LYS A 124 -15.05 5.15 -8.91
N LEU A 125 -14.76 4.44 -7.82
CA LEU A 125 -15.41 3.15 -7.56
C LEU A 125 -16.89 3.38 -7.24
N PRO A 126 -17.82 2.77 -7.99
CA PRO A 126 -19.26 2.91 -7.77
C PRO A 126 -19.70 1.97 -6.65
N TRP A 127 -19.11 2.13 -5.46
CA TRP A 127 -19.46 1.34 -4.28
C TRP A 127 -20.07 2.26 -3.22
N ASN A 128 -21.19 1.86 -2.63
CA ASN A 128 -21.77 2.59 -1.52
C ASN A 128 -21.10 2.07 -0.23
N TRP A 129 -20.09 2.79 0.25
CA TRP A 129 -19.49 2.48 1.55
C TRP A 129 -20.52 2.68 2.66
N ALA A 130 -20.62 1.72 3.58
CA ALA A 130 -21.50 1.81 4.74
C ALA A 130 -20.92 2.80 5.77
N TYR A 131 -20.84 4.07 5.39
CA TYR A 131 -20.53 5.17 6.28
C TYR A 131 -21.82 5.65 6.94
N HIS A 132 -22.12 5.05 8.08
CA HIS A 132 -23.17 5.51 8.97
C HIS A 132 -22.53 6.59 9.83
N GLY A 133 -22.94 7.86 9.65
CA GLY A 133 -22.33 9.05 10.23
C GLY A 133 -21.68 8.84 11.59
N THR A 134 -20.41 9.23 11.71
CA THR A 134 -19.60 8.93 12.89
C THR A 134 -19.72 10.00 13.97
N LEU A 135 -19.43 9.62 15.22
CA LEU A 135 -19.09 10.53 16.33
C LEU A 135 -17.80 11.36 16.08
N PHE A 136 -17.04 11.07 15.03
CA PHE A 136 -15.74 11.69 14.71
C PHE A 136 -15.85 12.78 13.62
N HIS A 137 -14.91 13.73 13.64
CA HIS A 137 -14.84 14.84 12.68
C HIS A 137 -14.80 14.35 11.22
N PRO A 138 -15.52 14.99 10.28
CA PRO A 138 -15.59 14.61 8.86
C PRO A 138 -14.23 14.39 8.18
N GLY A 139 -13.20 15.11 8.62
CA GLY A 139 -11.82 14.92 8.14
C GLY A 139 -11.24 13.52 8.39
N VAL A 140 -11.66 12.81 9.44
CA VAL A 140 -11.21 11.43 9.74
C VAL A 140 -11.73 10.46 8.68
N ALA A 141 -12.96 10.66 8.23
CA ALA A 141 -13.55 9.86 7.16
C ALA A 141 -12.90 10.20 5.82
N GLN A 142 -12.65 11.49 5.53
CA GLN A 142 -11.96 11.92 4.31
C GLN A 142 -10.56 11.28 4.18
N PHE A 143 -9.80 11.27 5.28
CA PHE A 143 -8.50 10.59 5.31
C PHE A 143 -8.64 9.11 4.99
N ALA A 144 -9.62 8.44 5.61
CA ALA A 144 -9.85 7.02 5.43
C ALA A 144 -10.22 6.66 3.97
N PHE A 145 -11.09 7.45 3.34
CA PHE A 145 -11.44 7.30 1.92
C PHE A 145 -10.22 7.46 1.01
N GLY A 146 -9.44 8.50 1.24
CA GLY A 146 -8.21 8.76 0.49
C GLY A 146 -7.19 7.64 0.66
N PHE A 147 -6.90 7.26 1.90
CA PHE A 147 -5.89 6.26 2.24
C PHE A 147 -6.27 4.88 1.72
N TYR A 148 -7.53 4.49 1.89
CA TYR A 148 -8.05 3.24 1.32
C TYR A 148 -7.92 3.21 -0.20
N GLY A 149 -8.19 4.32 -0.90
CA GLY A 149 -8.02 4.42 -2.35
C GLY A 149 -6.57 4.25 -2.80
N VAL A 150 -5.63 4.83 -2.07
CA VAL A 150 -4.19 4.64 -2.32
C VAL A 150 -3.79 3.18 -2.11
N MET A 151 -4.24 2.55 -1.02
CA MET A 151 -3.97 1.14 -0.72
C MET A 151 -4.57 0.22 -1.79
N LEU A 152 -5.83 0.43 -2.15
CA LEU A 152 -6.54 -0.37 -3.13
C LEU A 152 -5.90 -0.25 -4.51
N THR A 153 -5.55 0.97 -4.94
CA THR A 153 -4.80 1.21 -6.18
C THR A 153 -3.51 0.42 -6.20
N SER A 154 -2.74 0.44 -5.11
CA SER A 154 -1.49 -0.29 -5.00
C SER A 154 -1.68 -1.82 -5.06
N THR A 155 -2.77 -2.32 -4.48
CA THR A 155 -3.13 -3.74 -4.51
C THR A 155 -3.55 -4.18 -5.91
N VAL A 156 -4.36 -3.38 -6.61
CA VAL A 156 -4.80 -3.67 -7.98
C VAL A 156 -3.61 -3.67 -8.94
N LEU A 157 -2.75 -2.66 -8.89
CA LEU A 157 -1.50 -2.67 -9.68
C LEU A 157 -0.60 -3.85 -9.33
N GLY A 158 -0.55 -4.22 -8.05
CA GLY A 158 0.17 -5.40 -7.57
C GLY A 158 -0.38 -6.70 -8.14
N LEU A 159 -1.69 -6.88 -8.16
CA LEU A 159 -2.36 -8.03 -8.75
C LEU A 159 -2.13 -8.10 -10.27
N ILE A 160 -2.32 -7.00 -10.98
CA ILE A 160 -2.07 -6.92 -12.43
C ILE A 160 -0.63 -7.34 -12.75
N THR A 161 0.35 -6.77 -12.04
CA THR A 161 1.76 -7.12 -12.28
C THR A 161 2.14 -8.51 -11.80
N MET A 162 1.44 -9.06 -10.81
CA MET A 162 1.59 -10.46 -10.39
C MET A 162 1.08 -11.43 -11.48
N VAL A 163 -0.06 -11.13 -12.10
CA VAL A 163 -0.61 -11.96 -13.19
C VAL A 163 0.32 -11.93 -14.40
N LEU A 164 0.81 -10.75 -14.79
CA LEU A 164 1.62 -10.56 -15.98
C LEU A 164 3.08 -11.06 -15.83
N PHE A 165 3.67 -10.94 -14.65
CA PHE A 165 5.08 -11.24 -14.39
C PHE A 165 5.24 -12.24 -13.24
N LYS A 166 6.42 -12.30 -12.61
CA LYS A 166 6.67 -13.12 -11.41
C LYS A 166 5.80 -12.71 -10.21
N PRO A 167 5.50 -13.63 -9.28
CA PRO A 167 4.58 -13.38 -8.15
C PRO A 167 4.95 -12.18 -7.26
N ARG A 168 6.24 -11.86 -7.11
CA ARG A 168 6.70 -10.71 -6.31
C ARG A 168 7.14 -9.52 -7.16
N SER A 169 6.59 -9.36 -8.36
CA SER A 169 6.95 -8.28 -9.29
C SER A 169 6.69 -6.89 -8.73
N TRP A 170 5.54 -6.70 -8.09
CA TRP A 170 5.19 -5.47 -7.36
C TRP A 170 6.26 -5.03 -6.36
N CYS A 171 6.85 -5.98 -5.63
CA CYS A 171 7.83 -5.67 -4.59
C CYS A 171 9.13 -5.03 -5.14
N VAL A 172 9.40 -5.15 -6.44
CA VAL A 172 10.62 -4.62 -7.08
C VAL A 172 10.59 -3.10 -7.23
N TYR A 173 9.42 -2.55 -7.52
CA TYR A 173 9.24 -1.10 -7.74
C TYR A 173 8.29 -0.46 -6.74
N CYS A 174 7.88 -1.21 -5.70
CA CYS A 174 7.02 -0.68 -4.67
C CYS A 174 7.64 0.54 -3.98
N PRO A 175 6.88 1.62 -3.75
CA PRO A 175 7.35 2.82 -3.06
C PRO A 175 7.92 2.50 -1.67
N MET A 176 7.27 1.62 -0.90
CA MET A 176 7.76 1.17 0.41
C MET A 176 9.11 0.46 0.36
N GLY A 177 9.33 -0.41 -0.62
CA GLY A 177 10.61 -1.07 -0.80
C GLY A 177 11.72 -0.09 -1.17
N THR A 178 11.38 0.92 -1.97
CA THR A 178 12.31 1.97 -2.40
C THR A 178 12.64 2.93 -1.25
N MET A 179 11.65 3.33 -0.44
CA MET A 179 11.85 4.18 0.75
C MET A 179 12.72 3.50 1.80
N THR A 180 12.37 2.27 2.20
CA THR A 180 13.17 1.51 3.18
C THR A 180 14.59 1.28 2.66
N GLN A 181 14.78 1.07 1.35
CA GLN A 181 16.10 1.02 0.73
C GLN A 181 16.90 2.31 0.85
N LEU A 182 16.26 3.46 0.64
CA LEU A 182 16.91 4.77 0.81
C LEU A 182 17.31 4.99 2.26
N ILE A 183 16.43 4.68 3.21
CA ILE A 183 16.70 4.80 4.65
C ILE A 183 17.88 3.92 5.05
N CYS A 184 17.87 2.63 4.68
CA CYS A 184 18.98 1.72 4.96
C CYS A 184 20.30 2.22 4.34
N LYS A 185 20.27 2.72 3.09
CA LYS A 185 21.47 3.24 2.43
C LYS A 185 22.00 4.50 3.12
N ALA A 186 21.13 5.44 3.46
CA ALA A 186 21.49 6.66 4.16
C ALA A 186 22.08 6.37 5.55
N ARG A 187 21.58 5.35 6.24
CA ARG A 187 22.13 4.89 7.52
C ARG A 187 23.50 4.23 7.35
N ASN A 188 23.65 3.31 6.40
CA ASN A 188 24.91 2.62 6.16
C ASN A 188 26.01 3.55 5.61
N SER A 189 25.66 4.73 5.09
CA SER A 189 26.63 5.78 4.73
C SER A 189 27.00 6.69 5.90
N ARG A 190 26.32 6.58 7.05
CA ARG A 190 26.61 7.35 8.28
C ARG A 190 27.42 6.56 9.32
N THR A 191 27.37 5.23 9.28
CA THR A 191 28.32 4.32 9.97
C THR A 191 29.50 4.04 9.08
#